data_AF-A0A6J6UVY1-F1
#
_entry.id   AF-A0A6J6UVY1-F1
#
_cell.length_a   1.000
_cell.length_b   1.000
_cell.length_c   1.000
_cell.angle_alpha   90.00
_cell.angle_beta   90.00
_cell.angle_gamma   90.00
#
_symmetry.space_group_name_H-M   'P 1'
#
loop_
_entity.id
_entity.type
_entity.pdbx_description
1 polymer ?
#
loop_
_entity_poly.entity_id
_entity_poly.type
_entity_poly.pdbx_seq_one_letter_code
_entity_poly.pdbx_strand_id
1 'polypeptide(L)'
;MWNERLTGMTNTTFHSQPLILLDIDGVINDLNALGGLDRDWGIDQVYSHGHTVHIPDYMGWLVRQLTDVAEVHWCTTWRHRANDEIAEHLGIDSLPVVDDGTRSRFVDWKAAAAYDLAEAALKEGRRVLWIEDFYGHLPIDEMPKGVEFVDTAANNEMVLEVDMLPGWLLQLFNSTPVR
;
A
#
# COMPACT_ATOMS: atom_id res chain seq x y z
N MET A 1 -16.25 48.32 -10.78
CA MET A 1 -15.06 48.34 -11.65
C MET A 1 -14.11 47.28 -11.10
N TRP A 2 -13.85 46.25 -11.92
CA TRP A 2 -12.93 45.10 -11.75
C TRP A 2 -13.46 43.96 -10.83
N ASN A 3 -14.23 43.00 -11.38
CA ASN A 3 -13.88 41.81 -12.20
C ASN A 3 -13.84 40.56 -11.29
N GLU A 4 -14.91 39.77 -11.16
CA GLU A 4 -15.27 38.67 -12.09
C GLU A 4 -14.05 38.05 -12.78
N ARG A 5 -13.53 36.96 -12.21
CA ARG A 5 -12.76 35.89 -12.90
C ARG A 5 -12.46 34.73 -11.96
N LEU A 6 -13.46 33.93 -11.60
CA LEU A 6 -13.27 32.50 -11.27
C LEU A 6 -14.49 31.63 -11.67
N THR A 7 -15.30 32.08 -12.63
CA THR A 7 -16.24 31.22 -13.36
C THR A 7 -15.49 30.60 -14.53
N GLY A 8 -14.72 29.55 -14.26
CA GLY A 8 -13.88 28.97 -15.31
C GLY A 8 -12.92 27.87 -14.85
N MET A 9 -13.32 27.02 -13.92
CA MET A 9 -12.84 25.65 -13.92
C MET A 9 -14.07 24.76 -13.95
N THR A 10 -14.24 24.14 -15.12
CA THR A 10 -15.21 23.11 -15.38
C THR A 10 -15.19 22.07 -14.28
N ASN A 11 -16.37 21.54 -14.00
CA ASN A 11 -16.69 20.41 -13.14
C ASN A 11 -16.05 19.10 -13.68
N THR A 12 -14.74 19.15 -13.92
CA THR A 12 -13.91 18.05 -14.41
C THR A 12 -13.53 17.25 -13.18
N THR A 13 -14.37 16.25 -12.89
CA THR A 13 -14.05 15.05 -12.10
C THR A 13 -13.11 15.29 -10.92
N PHE A 14 -13.66 15.36 -9.71
CA PHE A 14 -12.97 14.75 -8.57
C PHE A 14 -12.63 13.32 -9.02
N HIS A 15 -11.41 13.10 -9.48
CA HIS A 15 -10.93 11.76 -9.72
C HIS A 15 -10.98 11.09 -8.36
N SER A 16 -11.98 10.22 -8.18
CA SER A 16 -12.19 9.44 -6.97
C SER A 16 -10.85 8.82 -6.58
N GLN A 17 -10.43 9.05 -5.33
CA GLN A 17 -9.11 8.67 -4.83
C GLN A 17 -8.78 7.24 -5.24
N PRO A 18 -7.55 6.92 -5.69
CA PRO A 18 -7.15 5.55 -5.97
C PRO A 18 -7.44 4.61 -4.78
N LEU A 19 -7.62 3.34 -5.05
CA LEU A 19 -7.61 2.29 -4.03
C LEU A 19 -6.23 1.64 -4.01
N ILE A 20 -5.64 1.49 -2.82
CA ILE A 20 -4.40 0.75 -2.61
C ILE A 20 -4.66 -0.41 -1.65
N LEU A 21 -4.32 -1.62 -2.08
CA LEU A 21 -4.26 -2.81 -1.26
C LEU A 21 -2.81 -2.99 -0.81
N LEU A 22 -2.56 -2.96 0.50
CA LEU A 22 -1.22 -2.88 1.07
C LEU A 22 -0.94 -4.07 1.98
N ASP A 23 0.10 -4.83 1.68
CA ASP A 23 0.61 -5.88 2.56
C ASP A 23 1.67 -5.37 3.55
N ILE A 24 2.09 -6.24 4.47
CA ILE A 24 3.12 -5.98 5.48
C ILE A 24 4.39 -6.78 5.21
N ASP A 25 4.30 -8.11 5.09
CA ASP A 25 5.50 -8.95 5.07
C ASP A 25 6.14 -8.90 3.67
N GLY A 26 7.38 -8.43 3.59
CA GLY A 26 8.05 -8.20 2.31
C GLY A 26 7.67 -6.87 1.65
N VAL A 27 6.85 -6.05 2.32
CA VAL A 27 6.41 -4.72 1.85
C VAL A 27 6.78 -3.64 2.86
N ILE A 28 6.27 -3.72 4.09
CA ILE A 28 6.61 -2.81 5.20
C ILE A 28 7.69 -3.44 6.08
N ASN A 29 7.51 -4.73 6.39
CA ASN A 29 8.48 -5.55 7.08
C ASN A 29 9.56 -5.96 6.06
N ASP A 30 10.76 -5.38 6.18
CA ASP A 30 11.90 -5.72 5.36
C ASP A 30 12.39 -7.14 5.69
N LEU A 31 11.97 -8.13 4.89
CA LEU A 31 12.28 -9.53 5.14
C LEU A 31 13.76 -9.85 4.90
N ASN A 32 14.46 -9.07 4.09
CA ASN A 32 15.90 -9.22 3.92
C ASN A 32 16.65 -8.71 5.16
N ALA A 33 16.26 -7.54 5.70
CA ALA A 33 16.84 -7.04 6.95
C ALA A 33 16.52 -7.97 8.13
N LEU A 34 15.30 -8.53 8.18
CA LEU A 34 14.94 -9.59 9.12
C LEU A 34 15.82 -10.84 8.95
N GLY A 35 16.17 -11.17 7.70
CA GLY A 35 17.12 -12.22 7.34
C GLY A 35 18.60 -11.90 7.62
N GLY A 36 18.89 -10.70 8.12
CA GLY A 36 20.23 -10.24 8.49
C GLY A 36 21.04 -9.59 7.36
N LEU A 37 20.40 -9.24 6.24
CA LEU A 37 21.01 -8.40 5.21
C LEU A 37 21.21 -6.98 5.77
N ASP A 38 22.41 -6.44 5.61
CA ASP A 38 22.69 -5.04 5.96
C ASP A 38 22.06 -4.11 4.93
N ARG A 39 21.44 -3.02 5.40
CA ARG A 39 20.76 -2.02 4.56
C ARG A 39 21.48 -0.68 4.68
N ASP A 40 21.40 0.13 3.63
CA ASP A 40 21.96 1.49 3.63
C ASP A 40 21.01 2.54 4.23
N TRP A 41 19.81 2.12 4.68
CA TRP A 41 18.86 2.91 5.47
C TRP A 41 18.77 2.43 6.93
N GLY A 42 18.26 3.30 7.80
CA GLY A 42 17.94 2.93 9.17
C GLY A 42 16.81 1.91 9.23
N ILE A 43 16.88 0.98 10.19
CA ILE A 43 15.83 -0.01 10.46
C ILE A 43 15.39 0.15 11.91
N ASP A 44 14.11 0.44 12.10
CA ASP A 44 13.45 0.34 13.40
C ASP A 44 12.91 -1.08 13.61
N GLN A 45 13.04 -1.58 14.84
CA GLN A 45 12.50 -2.88 15.22
C GLN A 45 11.23 -2.68 16.07
N VAL A 46 10.09 -3.06 15.50
CA VAL A 46 8.78 -2.97 16.18
C VAL A 46 8.36 -4.36 16.63
N TYR A 47 8.07 -4.53 17.92
CA TYR A 47 7.53 -5.77 18.44
C TYR A 47 6.00 -5.72 18.40
N SER A 48 5.38 -6.60 17.62
CA SER A 48 3.92 -6.65 17.44
C SER A 48 3.44 -8.09 17.43
N HIS A 49 2.46 -8.40 18.28
CA HIS A 49 1.80 -9.72 18.37
C HIS A 49 2.73 -10.95 18.43
N GLY A 50 3.91 -10.82 19.05
CA GLY A 50 4.87 -11.92 19.18
C GLY A 50 5.95 -11.97 18.10
N HIS A 51 5.95 -11.02 17.18
CA HIS A 51 6.87 -10.95 16.04
C HIS A 51 7.66 -9.63 16.08
N THR A 52 8.91 -9.69 15.61
CA THR A 52 9.70 -8.48 15.34
C THR A 52 9.54 -8.10 13.88
N VAL A 53 9.10 -6.87 13.65
CA VAL A 53 8.93 -6.26 12.33
C VAL A 53 10.08 -5.29 12.11
N HIS A 54 10.82 -5.44 11.01
CA HIS A 54 11.93 -4.59 10.63
C HIS A 54 11.41 -3.53 9.66
N ILE A 55 11.28 -2.28 10.11
CA ILE A 55 10.66 -1.21 9.34
C ILE A 55 11.74 -0.18 8.95
N PRO A 56 11.94 0.09 7.65
CA PRO A 56 12.82 1.18 7.23
C PRO A 56 12.38 2.53 7.78
N ASP A 57 13.33 3.39 8.16
CA ASP A 57 13.06 4.72 8.70
C ASP A 57 12.20 5.62 7.77
N TYR A 58 12.34 5.44 6.45
CA TYR A 58 11.54 6.13 5.45
C TYR A 58 10.10 5.61 5.34
N MET A 59 9.81 4.41 5.82
CA MET A 59 8.55 3.69 5.55
C MET A 59 7.34 4.45 6.10
N GLY A 60 7.47 5.03 7.30
CA GLY A 60 6.40 5.87 7.87
C GLY A 60 6.07 7.07 6.98
N TRP A 61 7.07 7.73 6.37
CA TRP A 61 6.80 8.81 5.41
C TRP A 61 6.10 8.27 4.16
N LEU A 62 6.58 7.16 3.61
CA LEU A 62 6.05 6.59 2.37
C LEU A 62 4.58 6.18 2.54
N VAL A 63 4.25 5.44 3.59
CA VAL A 63 2.86 5.02 3.86
C VAL A 63 1.95 6.21 4.11
N ARG A 64 2.41 7.26 4.82
CA ARG A 64 1.64 8.51 4.97
C ARG A 64 1.34 9.19 3.64
N GLN A 65 2.30 9.20 2.70
CA GLN A 65 2.04 9.73 1.36
C GLN A 65 0.98 8.91 0.60
N LEU A 66 0.97 7.58 0.77
CA LEU A 66 -0.08 6.74 0.19
C LEU A 66 -1.45 7.09 0.78
N THR A 67 -1.56 7.23 2.11
CA THR A 67 -2.84 7.54 2.78
C THR A 67 -3.34 8.96 2.51
N ASP A 68 -2.45 9.91 2.20
CA ASP A 68 -2.83 11.29 1.85
C ASP A 68 -3.55 11.36 0.50
N VAL A 69 -3.23 10.46 -0.44
CA VAL A 69 -3.67 10.55 -1.84
C VAL A 69 -4.63 9.43 -2.26
N ALA A 70 -4.70 8.34 -1.50
CA ALA A 70 -5.49 7.16 -1.82
C ALA A 70 -6.30 6.65 -0.62
N GLU A 71 -7.36 5.91 -0.92
CA GLU A 71 -7.97 5.01 0.06
C GLU A 71 -7.08 3.78 0.19
N VAL A 72 -6.51 3.54 1.37
CA VAL A 72 -5.58 2.42 1.60
C VAL A 72 -6.25 1.38 2.49
N HIS A 73 -6.20 0.12 2.08
CA HIS A 73 -6.70 -1.02 2.85
C HIS A 73 -5.56 -1.99 3.12
N TRP A 74 -5.51 -2.49 4.35
CA TRP A 74 -4.66 -3.62 4.69
C TRP A 74 -5.13 -4.87 3.93
N CYS A 75 -4.28 -5.42 3.07
CA CYS A 75 -4.48 -6.69 2.39
C CYS A 75 -3.40 -7.68 2.85
N THR A 76 -3.44 -8.03 4.14
CA THR A 76 -2.35 -8.73 4.81
C THR A 76 -2.85 -9.86 5.71
N THR A 77 -2.01 -10.89 5.91
CA THR A 77 -2.32 -11.99 6.84
C THR A 77 -2.31 -11.56 8.32
N TRP A 78 -1.76 -10.38 8.63
CA TRP A 78 -1.88 -9.74 9.93
C TRP A 78 -3.31 -9.29 10.25
N ARG A 79 -4.12 -9.00 9.22
CA ARG A 79 -5.51 -8.53 9.34
C ARG A 79 -5.60 -7.33 10.27
N HIS A 80 -6.57 -7.31 11.18
CA HIS A 80 -6.76 -6.22 12.16
C HIS A 80 -5.54 -5.94 13.04
N ARG A 81 -4.61 -6.89 13.22
CA ARG A 81 -3.38 -6.68 14.01
C ARG A 81 -2.44 -5.66 13.38
N ALA A 82 -2.57 -5.42 12.07
CA ALA A 82 -1.84 -4.36 11.37
C ALA A 82 -2.13 -2.96 11.95
N ASN A 83 -3.30 -2.76 12.56
CA ASN A 83 -3.72 -1.49 13.13
C ASN A 83 -3.22 -1.23 14.56
N ASP A 84 -2.47 -2.16 15.15
CA ASP A 84 -1.94 -2.01 16.50
C ASP A 84 -0.55 -1.32 16.44
N GLU A 85 0.53 -1.99 16.85
CA GLU A 85 1.85 -1.35 16.99
C GLU A 85 2.46 -0.92 15.64
N ILE A 86 2.07 -1.56 14.54
CA ILE A 86 2.59 -1.24 13.19
C ILE A 86 2.02 0.10 12.71
N ALA A 87 0.69 0.29 12.72
CA ALA A 87 0.08 1.56 12.31
C ALA A 87 0.53 2.73 13.21
N GLU A 88 0.65 2.50 14.52
CA GLU A 88 1.20 3.48 15.47
C GLU A 88 2.62 3.91 15.08
N HIS A 89 3.50 2.95 14.80
CA HIS A 89 4.88 3.23 14.41
C HIS A 89 4.98 3.97 13.07
N LEU A 90 4.14 3.61 12.10
CA LEU A 90 4.04 4.31 10.81
C LEU A 90 3.44 5.72 10.95
N GLY A 91 2.85 6.06 12.09
CA GLY A 91 2.21 7.35 12.34
C GLY A 91 0.98 7.58 11.47
N ILE A 92 0.19 6.53 11.25
CA ILE A 92 -1.08 6.57 10.50
C ILE A 92 -2.25 6.19 11.39
N ASP A 93 -3.45 6.66 11.03
CA ASP A 93 -4.69 6.17 11.61
C ASP A 93 -4.95 4.71 11.19
N SER A 94 -5.85 4.03 11.90
CA SER A 94 -6.26 2.67 11.54
C SER A 94 -6.86 2.63 10.13
N LEU A 95 -6.42 1.67 9.33
CA LEU A 95 -6.93 1.42 7.98
C LEU A 95 -7.98 0.31 7.97
N PRO A 96 -8.92 0.33 7.00
CA PRO A 96 -9.78 -0.80 6.71
C PRO A 96 -8.96 -2.06 6.37
N VAL A 97 -9.55 -3.23 6.63
CA VAL A 97 -8.89 -4.54 6.44
C VAL A 97 -9.69 -5.37 5.45
N VAL A 98 -9.02 -5.91 4.43
CA VAL A 98 -9.54 -6.98 3.59
C VAL A 98 -9.45 -8.30 4.35
N ASP A 99 -10.58 -8.98 4.51
CA ASP A 99 -10.68 -10.19 5.33
C ASP A 99 -11.66 -11.20 4.68
N ASP A 100 -11.29 -12.48 4.66
CA ASP A 100 -12.10 -13.60 4.15
C ASP A 100 -13.03 -14.24 5.22
N GLY A 101 -13.06 -13.67 6.43
CA GLY A 101 -13.76 -14.20 7.59
C GLY A 101 -13.08 -15.42 8.23
N THR A 102 -11.94 -15.87 7.70
CA THR A 102 -11.21 -17.02 8.24
C THR A 102 -10.05 -16.58 9.14
N ARG A 103 -9.31 -17.56 9.67
CA ARG A 103 -8.07 -17.33 10.41
C ARG A 103 -6.86 -17.93 9.70
N SER A 104 -7.00 -18.19 8.40
CA SER A 104 -5.90 -18.71 7.59
C SER A 104 -4.73 -17.74 7.61
N ARG A 105 -3.52 -18.31 7.71
CA ARG A 105 -2.25 -17.59 7.53
C ARG A 105 -1.66 -17.82 6.13
N PHE A 106 -2.32 -18.62 5.30
CA PHE A 106 -1.96 -18.71 3.88
C PHE A 106 -2.36 -17.41 3.18
N VAL A 107 -1.83 -17.17 1.98
CA VAL A 107 -2.04 -15.93 1.22
C VAL A 107 -3.09 -16.06 0.11
N ASP A 108 -3.48 -17.29 -0.22
CA ASP A 108 -4.38 -17.66 -1.33
C ASP A 108 -5.79 -17.08 -1.22
N TRP A 109 -6.21 -16.68 -0.01
CA TRP A 109 -7.50 -16.03 0.20
C TRP A 109 -7.54 -14.56 -0.24
N LYS A 110 -6.39 -13.88 -0.31
CA LYS A 110 -6.32 -12.41 -0.45
C LYS A 110 -7.01 -11.93 -1.73
N ALA A 111 -6.71 -12.55 -2.88
CA ALA A 111 -7.27 -12.14 -4.17
C ALA A 111 -8.80 -12.27 -4.19
N ALA A 112 -9.33 -13.40 -3.75
CA ALA A 112 -10.77 -13.62 -3.67
C ALA A 112 -11.47 -12.63 -2.73
N ALA A 113 -10.87 -12.32 -1.57
CA ALA A 113 -11.42 -11.38 -0.61
C ALA A 113 -11.35 -9.92 -1.09
N ALA A 114 -10.30 -9.55 -1.84
CA ALA A 114 -10.12 -8.21 -2.38
C ALA A 114 -10.91 -7.95 -3.68
N TYR A 115 -11.41 -9.00 -4.34
CA TYR A 115 -11.99 -8.92 -5.69
C TYR A 115 -13.10 -7.88 -5.80
N ASP A 116 -14.15 -8.02 -4.98
CA ASP A 116 -15.35 -7.17 -5.07
C ASP A 116 -15.02 -5.70 -4.76
N LEU A 117 -14.10 -5.46 -3.83
CA LEU A 117 -13.61 -4.12 -3.49
C LEU A 117 -12.87 -3.49 -4.67
N ALA A 118 -11.94 -4.23 -5.28
CA ALA A 118 -11.21 -3.76 -6.46
C ALA A 118 -12.15 -3.54 -7.65
N GLU A 119 -13.11 -4.45 -7.88
CA GLU A 119 -14.07 -4.37 -8.97
C GLU A 119 -14.99 -3.14 -8.82
N ALA A 120 -15.46 -2.88 -7.59
CA ALA A 120 -16.27 -1.70 -7.28
C ALA A 120 -15.49 -0.41 -7.55
N ALA A 121 -14.24 -0.31 -7.08
CA ALA A 121 -13.40 0.85 -7.31
C ALA A 121 -13.15 1.10 -8.81
N LEU A 122 -12.87 0.04 -9.58
CA LEU A 122 -12.69 0.14 -11.03
C LEU A 122 -13.98 0.59 -11.75
N LYS A 123 -15.15 0.11 -11.33
CA LYS A 123 -16.45 0.53 -11.88
C LYS A 123 -16.74 2.01 -11.64
N GLU A 124 -16.20 2.58 -10.57
CA GLU A 124 -16.24 4.02 -10.26
C GLU A 124 -15.20 4.84 -11.05
N GLY A 125 -14.35 4.19 -11.85
CA GLY A 125 -13.29 4.84 -12.62
C GLY A 125 -12.04 5.17 -11.78
N ARG A 126 -11.90 4.56 -10.59
CA ARG A 126 -10.72 4.70 -9.74
C ARG A 126 -9.59 3.81 -10.27
N ARG A 127 -8.35 4.24 -10.04
CA ARG A 127 -7.18 3.36 -10.19
C ARG A 127 -7.10 2.43 -8.99
N VAL A 128 -6.67 1.19 -9.22
CA VAL A 128 -6.46 0.19 -8.16
C VAL A 128 -5.03 -0.33 -8.25
N LEU A 129 -4.31 -0.30 -7.13
CA LEU A 129 -2.94 -0.80 -7.00
C LEU A 129 -2.89 -1.83 -5.86
N TRP A 130 -2.26 -2.98 -6.10
CA TRP A 130 -1.93 -3.93 -5.04
C TRP A 130 -0.42 -4.04 -4.91
N ILE A 131 0.08 -3.75 -3.70
CA ILE A 131 1.49 -3.82 -3.32
C ILE A 131 1.69 -5.05 -2.41
N GLU A 132 2.49 -6.01 -2.88
CA GLU A 132 2.77 -7.30 -2.24
C GLU A 132 4.16 -7.79 -2.68
N ASP A 133 4.75 -8.74 -1.97
CA ASP A 133 5.97 -9.44 -2.35
C ASP A 133 5.71 -10.66 -3.25
N PHE A 134 4.90 -10.55 -4.31
CA PHE A 134 4.37 -11.68 -5.12
C PHE A 134 5.37 -12.75 -5.61
N TYR A 135 6.68 -12.57 -5.50
CA TYR A 135 7.73 -13.49 -5.97
C TYR A 135 7.58 -13.82 -7.47
N GLY A 136 7.14 -12.85 -8.28
CA GLY A 136 6.84 -13.02 -9.70
C GLY A 136 5.51 -13.71 -10.01
N HIS A 137 4.72 -14.09 -9.01
CA HIS A 137 3.44 -14.77 -9.15
C HIS A 137 2.26 -13.81 -9.00
N LEU A 138 2.12 -12.89 -9.95
CA LEU A 138 1.04 -11.91 -9.96
C LEU A 138 -0.34 -12.59 -10.16
N PRO A 139 -1.38 -12.27 -9.38
CA PRO A 139 -2.72 -12.85 -9.47
C PRO A 139 -3.56 -12.20 -10.59
N ILE A 140 -2.99 -12.10 -11.80
CA ILE A 140 -3.59 -11.37 -12.94
C ILE A 140 -4.94 -11.99 -13.35
N ASP A 141 -5.03 -13.32 -13.33
CA ASP A 141 -6.25 -14.04 -13.72
C ASP A 141 -7.30 -14.12 -12.59
N GLU A 142 -6.88 -13.85 -11.35
CA GLU A 142 -7.73 -13.89 -10.16
C GLU A 142 -8.34 -12.53 -9.83
N MET A 143 -7.79 -11.44 -10.36
CA MET A 143 -8.22 -10.06 -10.08
C MET A 143 -8.96 -9.41 -11.26
N PRO A 144 -9.81 -8.39 -11.01
CA PRO A 144 -10.47 -7.66 -12.09
C PRO A 144 -9.45 -7.00 -13.04
N LYS A 145 -9.76 -6.98 -14.33
CA LYS A 145 -8.92 -6.30 -15.33
C LYS A 145 -8.81 -4.81 -15.01
N GLY A 146 -7.57 -4.32 -14.91
CA GLY A 146 -7.27 -2.92 -14.62
C GLY A 146 -6.61 -2.71 -13.25
N VAL A 147 -6.56 -3.74 -12.39
CA VAL A 147 -5.68 -3.74 -11.22
C VAL A 147 -4.22 -3.68 -11.68
N GLU A 148 -3.48 -2.71 -11.17
CA GLU A 148 -2.03 -2.61 -11.28
C GLU A 148 -1.37 -3.29 -10.07
N PHE A 149 -0.16 -3.84 -10.25
CA PHE A 149 0.56 -4.57 -9.21
C PHE A 149 1.96 -3.98 -9.02
N VAL A 150 2.40 -3.89 -7.77
CA VAL A 150 3.80 -3.72 -7.37
C VAL A 150 4.23 -5.02 -6.71
N ASP A 151 5.27 -5.64 -7.27
CA ASP A 151 5.91 -6.83 -6.71
C ASP A 151 7.26 -6.43 -6.11
N THR A 152 7.32 -6.31 -4.79
CA THR A 152 8.55 -5.94 -4.07
C THR A 152 9.61 -7.05 -4.09
N ALA A 153 9.21 -8.28 -4.40
CA ALA A 153 10.11 -9.42 -4.53
C ALA A 153 10.68 -9.58 -5.95
N ALA A 154 10.16 -8.86 -6.96
CA ALA A 154 10.59 -9.02 -8.35
C ALA A 154 12.09 -8.82 -8.57
N ASN A 155 12.73 -7.97 -7.76
CA ASN A 155 14.17 -7.69 -7.79
C ASN A 155 14.90 -8.17 -6.52
N ASN A 156 14.29 -9.07 -5.74
CA ASN A 156 14.76 -9.52 -4.43
C ASN A 156 14.88 -8.40 -3.38
N GLU A 157 14.16 -7.28 -3.52
CA GLU A 157 14.24 -6.21 -2.53
C GLU A 157 13.49 -6.54 -1.26
N MET A 158 12.35 -7.26 -1.33
CA MET A 158 11.63 -7.74 -0.14
C MET A 158 11.22 -6.63 0.84
N VAL A 159 11.03 -5.42 0.31
CA VAL A 159 10.52 -4.23 0.99
C VAL A 159 10.06 -3.23 -0.07
N LEU A 160 9.10 -2.37 0.25
CA LEU A 160 8.61 -1.35 -0.68
C LEU A 160 9.56 -0.15 -0.73
N GLU A 161 10.08 0.14 -1.92
CA GLU A 161 10.79 1.37 -2.20
C GLU A 161 9.96 2.33 -3.06
N VAL A 162 10.25 3.63 -2.97
CA VAL A 162 9.49 4.67 -3.66
C VAL A 162 9.58 4.57 -5.19
N ASP A 163 10.69 4.08 -5.72
CA ASP A 163 10.93 3.94 -7.17
C ASP A 163 10.17 2.76 -7.78
N MET A 164 9.68 1.84 -6.96
CA MET A 164 8.77 0.76 -7.39
C MET A 164 7.36 1.27 -7.69
N LEU A 165 6.98 2.42 -7.13
CA LEU A 165 5.64 2.97 -7.31
C LEU A 165 5.43 3.50 -8.73
N PRO A 166 4.24 3.33 -9.31
CA PRO A 166 3.98 3.75 -10.67
C PRO A 166 3.96 5.29 -10.76
N GLY A 167 4.46 5.82 -11.88
CA GLY A 167 4.68 7.27 -12.03
C GLY A 167 3.42 8.15 -11.89
N TRP A 168 2.23 7.60 -12.14
CA TRP A 168 0.98 8.31 -11.92
C TRP A 168 0.70 8.56 -10.43
N LEU A 169 1.11 7.65 -9.55
CA LEU A 169 0.92 7.77 -8.11
C LEU A 169 1.93 8.75 -7.52
N LEU A 170 3.18 8.67 -7.96
CA LEU A 170 4.24 9.61 -7.56
C LEU A 170 3.90 11.07 -7.91
N GLN A 171 3.17 11.30 -9.00
CA GLN A 171 2.68 12.64 -9.38
C GLN A 171 1.65 13.23 -8.39
N LEU A 172 1.05 12.39 -7.53
CA LEU A 172 0.08 12.82 -6.52
C LEU A 172 0.75 13.19 -5.18
N PHE A 173 2.01 12.79 -4.95
CA PHE A 173 2.69 13.05 -3.69
C PHE A 173 2.95 14.55 -3.50
N ASN A 174 2.68 15.04 -2.29
CA ASN A 174 2.81 16.46 -1.95
C ASN A 174 4.22 16.84 -1.48
N SER A 175 5.13 15.87 -1.40
CA SER A 175 6.50 16.05 -0.92
C SER A 175 7.47 15.07 -1.58
N THR A 176 8.77 15.37 -1.50
CA THR A 176 9.84 14.47 -1.95
C THR A 176 10.23 13.48 -0.84
N PRO A 177 10.76 12.29 -1.20
CA PRO A 177 11.21 11.29 -0.23
C PRO A 177 12.18 11.84 0.79
N VAL A 178 11.99 11.45 2.05
CA VAL A 178 13.02 11.57 3.08
C VAL A 178 14.07 10.51 2.76
N ARG A 179 15.32 10.95 2.53
CA ARG A 179 16.49 10.08 2.41
C ARG A 179 17.24 10.04 3.73
#